data_AF-A0A1C4FD89-F1
#
_entry.id   AF-A0A1C4FD89-F1
#
_cell.length_a   1.000
_cell.length_b   1.000
_cell.length_c   1.000
_cell.angle_alpha   90.00
_cell.angle_beta   90.00
_cell.angle_gamma   90.00
#
_symmetry.space_group_name_H-M   'P 1'
#
loop_
_entity.id
_entity.type
_entity.pdbx_description
1 polymer ?
#
loop_
_entity_poly.entity_id
_entity_poly.type
_entity_poly.pdbx_seq_one_letter_code
_entity_poly.pdbx_strand_id
1 'polypeptide(L)'
;MKTFGNIIRDLRKQRGITQKELAHSLQLSESTIGMYERNERQPDYNTLIRIADYFNVSTDFLLGRDFNVTEDGNKIELDQWLKDIKFAPSQKREELKRFWKFLMQEEK
;
A
#
# COMPACT_ATOMS: atom_id res chain seq x y z
N MET A 1 12.51 -5.20 9.96
CA MET A 1 11.89 -4.10 9.21
C MET A 1 12.40 -4.15 7.77
N LYS A 2 11.50 -4.15 6.76
CA LYS A 2 11.92 -4.17 5.35
C LYS A 2 12.45 -2.79 4.94
N THR A 3 13.53 -2.76 4.18
CA THR A 3 14.07 -1.51 3.60
C THR A 3 13.32 -1.13 2.32
N PHE A 4 13.38 0.14 1.93
CA PHE A 4 12.86 0.62 0.65
C PHE A 4 13.33 -0.24 -0.54
N GLY A 5 14.62 -0.58 -0.59
CA GLY A 5 15.19 -1.42 -1.64
C GLY A 5 14.63 -2.84 -1.65
N ASN A 6 14.35 -3.43 -0.48
CA ASN A 6 13.68 -4.73 -0.41
C ASN A 6 12.25 -4.65 -0.95
N ILE A 7 11.52 -3.60 -0.59
CA ILE A 7 10.10 -3.42 -0.97
C ILE A 7 9.97 -3.25 -2.48
N ILE A 8 10.80 -2.41 -3.11
CA ILE A 8 10.80 -2.26 -4.58
C ILE A 8 11.13 -3.57 -5.27
N ARG A 9 12.16 -4.28 -4.79
CA ARG A 9 12.56 -5.56 -5.38
C ARG A 9 11.41 -6.58 -5.31
N ASP A 10 10.72 -6.64 -4.19
CA ASP A 10 9.59 -7.55 -3.98
C ASP A 10 8.43 -7.20 -4.92
N LEU A 11 8.01 -5.93 -4.97
CA LEU A 11 6.94 -5.46 -5.87
C LEU A 11 7.26 -5.73 -7.34
N ARG A 12 8.52 -5.50 -7.74
CA ARG A 12 8.99 -5.76 -9.09
C ARG A 12 8.89 -7.25 -9.44
N LYS A 13 9.38 -8.12 -8.53
CA LYS A 13 9.32 -9.58 -8.71
C LYS A 13 7.89 -10.10 -8.73
N GLN A 14 6.99 -9.57 -7.90
CA GLN A 14 5.57 -9.91 -7.91
C GLN A 14 4.88 -9.60 -9.24
N ARG A 15 5.30 -8.51 -9.91
CA ARG A 15 4.84 -8.18 -11.26
C ARG A 15 5.57 -8.94 -12.37
N GLY A 16 6.58 -9.75 -12.06
CA GLY A 16 7.33 -10.53 -13.04
C GLY A 16 8.20 -9.71 -14.00
N ILE A 17 8.55 -8.47 -13.65
CA ILE A 17 9.32 -7.57 -14.52
C ILE A 17 10.79 -7.45 -14.11
N THR A 18 11.65 -7.11 -15.06
CA THR A 18 13.08 -6.86 -14.90
C THR A 18 13.37 -5.44 -14.37
N GLN A 19 14.58 -5.21 -13.87
CA GLN A 19 15.01 -3.86 -13.44
C GLN A 19 14.96 -2.87 -14.61
N LYS A 20 15.32 -3.32 -15.81
CA LYS A 20 15.25 -2.54 -17.05
C LYS A 20 13.83 -2.11 -17.41
N GLU A 21 12.86 -3.01 -17.31
CA GLU A 21 11.44 -2.70 -17.60
C GLU A 21 10.84 -1.74 -16.57
N LEU A 22 11.19 -1.91 -15.29
CA LEU A 22 10.80 -0.98 -14.24
C LEU A 22 11.42 0.41 -14.48
N ALA A 23 12.71 0.45 -14.80
CA ALA A 23 13.42 1.68 -15.10
C ALA A 23 12.80 2.42 -16.28
N HIS A 24 12.47 1.71 -17.36
CA HIS A 24 11.77 2.27 -18.52
C HIS A 24 10.41 2.87 -18.14
N SER A 25 9.59 2.13 -17.38
CA SER A 25 8.28 2.59 -16.92
C SER A 25 8.37 3.86 -16.04
N LEU A 26 9.43 3.96 -15.26
CA LEU A 26 9.71 5.08 -14.36
C LEU A 26 10.64 6.13 -14.99
N GLN A 27 10.96 6.07 -16.29
CA GLN A 27 11.87 7.02 -16.94
C GLN A 27 13.18 7.24 -16.14
N LEU A 28 13.75 6.16 -15.62
CA LEU A 28 15.01 6.12 -14.88
C LEU A 28 16.02 5.22 -15.62
N SER A 29 17.28 5.29 -15.23
CA SER A 29 18.26 4.27 -15.67
C SER A 29 18.08 2.95 -14.92
N GLU A 30 18.39 1.84 -15.58
CA GLU A 30 18.44 0.52 -14.94
C GLU A 30 19.38 0.51 -13.72
N SER A 31 20.54 1.19 -13.84
CA SER A 31 21.47 1.34 -12.72
C SER A 31 20.86 2.04 -11.51
N THR A 32 20.00 3.04 -11.72
CA THR A 32 19.30 3.74 -10.63
C THR A 32 18.38 2.79 -9.88
N ILE A 33 17.59 1.97 -10.58
CA ILE A 33 16.76 0.92 -9.95
C ILE A 33 17.63 -0.09 -9.20
N GLY A 34 18.74 -0.52 -9.79
CA GLY A 34 19.67 -1.44 -9.14
C GLY A 34 20.31 -0.88 -7.87
N MET A 35 20.61 0.43 -7.82
CA MET A 35 21.10 1.12 -6.62
C MET A 35 20.01 1.25 -5.56
N TYR A 36 18.76 1.56 -5.96
CA TYR A 36 17.62 1.60 -5.06
C TYR A 36 17.38 0.24 -4.40
N GLU A 37 17.34 -0.84 -5.18
CA GLU A 37 17.12 -2.19 -4.65
C GLU A 37 18.26 -2.67 -3.74
N ARG A 38 19.47 -2.13 -3.88
CA ARG A 38 20.63 -2.42 -3.02
C ARG A 38 20.78 -1.45 -1.85
N ASN A 39 19.85 -0.49 -1.71
CA ASN A 39 19.87 0.58 -0.71
C ASN A 39 21.11 1.49 -0.77
N GLU A 40 21.78 1.56 -1.92
CA GLU A 40 22.95 2.42 -2.14
C GLU A 40 22.55 3.86 -2.50
N ARG A 41 21.31 4.04 -2.94
CA ARG A 41 20.74 5.34 -3.29
C ARG A 41 19.28 5.38 -2.83
N GLN A 42 18.83 6.57 -2.42
CA GLN A 42 17.43 6.85 -2.14
C GLN A 42 16.82 7.67 -3.29
N PRO A 43 15.53 7.48 -3.60
CA PRO A 43 14.84 8.33 -4.57
C PRO A 43 14.67 9.73 -4.01
N ASP A 44 14.53 10.72 -4.89
CA ASP A 44 13.97 12.00 -4.49
C ASP A 44 12.45 11.89 -4.25
N TYR A 45 11.86 12.96 -3.73
CA TYR A 45 10.43 13.02 -3.39
C TYR A 45 9.53 12.71 -4.59
N ASN A 46 9.83 13.28 -5.77
CA ASN A 46 9.04 13.09 -6.97
C ASN A 46 9.13 11.64 -7.48
N THR A 47 10.33 11.05 -7.44
CA THR A 47 10.57 9.67 -7.84
C THR A 47 9.87 8.71 -6.89
N LEU A 48 9.89 8.98 -5.57
CA LEU A 48 9.17 8.19 -4.59
C LEU A 48 7.66 8.14 -4.87
N ILE A 49 7.04 9.29 -5.16
CA ILE A 49 5.62 9.37 -5.55
C ILE A 49 5.36 8.57 -6.82
N ARG A 50 6.18 8.75 -7.85
CA ARG A 50 6.00 8.03 -9.13
C ARG A 50 6.10 6.51 -8.97
N ILE A 51 6.98 6.05 -8.09
CA ILE A 51 7.09 4.62 -7.75
C ILE A 51 5.82 4.16 -7.02
N ALA A 52 5.34 4.94 -6.05
CA ALA A 52 4.11 4.65 -5.31
C ALA A 52 2.90 4.53 -6.25
N ASP A 53 2.74 5.49 -7.15
CA ASP A 53 1.67 5.49 -8.16
C ASP A 53 1.80 4.31 -9.12
N TYR A 54 3.01 4.03 -9.62
CA TYR A 54 3.25 2.90 -10.53
C TYR A 54 2.84 1.57 -9.90
N PHE A 55 3.16 1.37 -8.62
CA PHE A 55 2.81 0.15 -7.89
C PHE A 55 1.42 0.19 -7.25
N ASN A 56 0.72 1.33 -7.29
CA ASN A 56 -0.55 1.58 -6.63
C ASN A 56 -0.50 1.30 -5.11
N VAL A 57 0.53 1.85 -4.45
CA VAL A 57 0.77 1.76 -2.99
C VAL A 57 1.00 3.15 -2.41
N SER A 58 1.00 3.30 -1.08
CA SER A 58 1.38 4.57 -0.45
C SER A 58 2.90 4.73 -0.37
N THR A 59 3.37 5.97 -0.24
CA THR A 59 4.78 6.25 0.05
C THR A 59 5.20 5.72 1.42
N ASP A 60 4.31 5.77 2.42
CA ASP A 60 4.53 5.13 3.73
C ASP A 60 4.84 3.64 3.61
N PHE A 61 4.09 2.92 2.77
CA PHE A 61 4.37 1.51 2.48
C PHE A 61 5.78 1.34 1.91
N LEU A 62 6.15 2.14 0.91
CA LEU A 62 7.50 2.09 0.31
C LEU A 62 8.60 2.42 1.32
N LEU A 63 8.35 3.31 2.27
CA LEU A 63 9.27 3.70 3.33
C LEU A 63 9.33 2.67 4.47
N GLY A 64 8.63 1.54 4.35
CA GLY A 64 8.54 0.52 5.39
C GLY A 64 7.76 0.96 6.62
N ARG A 65 7.01 2.07 6.52
CA ARG A 65 6.04 2.54 7.51
C ARG A 65 4.69 1.94 7.14
N ASP A 66 4.61 0.62 7.21
CA ASP A 66 3.31 -0.02 7.07
C ASP A 66 2.52 0.28 8.35
N PHE A 67 1.36 0.92 8.22
CA PHE A 67 0.36 0.98 9.30
C PHE A 67 -0.32 -0.39 9.53
N ASN A 68 0.20 -1.47 8.91
CA ASN A 68 -0.53 -2.72 8.65
C ASN A 68 0.17 -3.98 9.15
N VAL A 69 0.99 -3.89 10.20
CA VAL A 69 1.39 -5.08 10.95
C VAL A 69 1.09 -4.86 12.42
N THR A 70 -0.19 -4.96 12.77
CA THR A 70 -0.52 -5.81 13.91
C THR A 70 -0.42 -7.24 13.39
N GLU A 71 0.30 -8.11 14.09
CA GLU A 71 0.59 -9.50 13.68
C GLU A 71 -0.66 -10.39 13.52
N ASP A 72 -1.85 -9.85 13.81
CA ASP A 72 -3.11 -10.55 13.72
C ASP A 72 -3.73 -10.38 12.32
N GLY A 73 -4.04 -11.48 11.65
CA GLY A 73 -4.61 -11.59 10.29
C GLY A 73 -5.97 -10.91 10.04
N ASN A 74 -6.37 -9.94 10.86
CA ASN A 74 -7.63 -9.21 10.82
C ASN A 74 -7.81 -8.32 9.58
N LYS A 75 -6.75 -8.02 8.82
CA LYS A 75 -6.84 -7.01 7.76
C LYS A 75 -7.47 -7.52 6.45
N ILE A 76 -7.29 -8.80 6.11
CA ILE A 76 -7.95 -9.41 4.94
C ILE A 76 -9.47 -9.41 5.16
N GLU A 77 -9.90 -9.64 6.40
CA GLU A 77 -11.31 -9.60 6.78
C GLU A 77 -11.88 -8.18 6.73
N LEU A 78 -11.13 -7.18 7.21
CA LEU A 78 -11.57 -5.78 7.18
C LEU A 78 -11.71 -5.25 5.73
N ASP A 79 -10.76 -5.53 4.84
CA ASP A 79 -10.84 -5.10 3.45
C ASP A 79 -12.01 -5.74 2.70
N GLN A 80 -12.32 -7.01 2.98
CA GLN A 80 -13.49 -7.70 2.42
C GLN A 80 -14.79 -7.13 3.01
N TRP A 81 -14.85 -6.93 4.31
CA TRP A 81 -15.99 -6.35 5.00
C TRP A 81 -16.31 -4.93 4.52
N LEU A 82 -15.29 -4.08 4.31
CA LEU A 82 -15.46 -2.73 3.77
C LEU A 82 -16.00 -2.74 2.34
N LYS A 83 -15.58 -3.71 1.51
CA LYS A 83 -16.15 -3.90 0.17
C LYS A 83 -17.63 -4.27 0.27
N ASP A 84 -17.97 -5.22 1.14
CA ASP A 84 -19.35 -5.68 1.31
C ASP A 84 -20.27 -4.55 1.80
N ILE A 85 -19.80 -3.71 2.73
CA ILE A 85 -20.52 -2.51 3.17
C ILE A 85 -20.71 -1.53 2.02
N LYS A 86 -19.68 -1.27 1.20
CA LYS A 86 -19.75 -0.31 0.10
C LYS A 86 -20.83 -0.70 -0.93
N PHE A 87 -20.96 -2.00 -1.21
CA PHE A 87 -21.93 -2.54 -2.17
C PHE A 87 -23.30 -2.89 -1.56
N ALA A 88 -23.46 -2.80 -0.24
CA ALA A 88 -24.73 -3.07 0.41
C ALA A 88 -25.84 -2.08 0.01
N PRO A 89 -27.11 -2.52 -0.01
CA PRO A 89 -28.26 -1.65 -0.20
C PRO A 89 -28.23 -0.42 0.74
N SER A 90 -28.70 0.73 0.25
CA SER A 90 -28.68 2.00 1.01
C SER A 90 -29.36 1.88 2.38
N GLN A 91 -30.45 1.13 2.47
CA GLN A 91 -31.14 0.85 3.72
C GLN A 91 -30.23 0.18 4.76
N LYS A 92 -29.51 -0.89 4.38
CA LYS A 92 -28.60 -1.60 5.28
C LYS A 92 -27.42 -0.72 5.72
N ARG A 93 -26.91 0.13 4.81
CA ARG A 93 -25.86 1.10 5.16
C ARG A 93 -26.34 2.13 6.16
N GLU A 94 -27.58 2.58 6.06
CA GLU A 94 -28.15 3.56 6.99
C GLU A 94 -28.47 2.94 8.36
N GLU A 95 -28.94 1.70 8.39
CA GLU A 95 -29.08 0.92 9.63
C GLU A 95 -27.74 0.71 10.34
N LEU A 96 -26.69 0.33 9.59
CA LEU A 96 -25.33 0.19 10.13
C LEU A 96 -24.81 1.50 10.75
N LYS A 97 -25.03 2.65 10.07
CA LYS A 97 -24.66 3.96 10.64
C LYS A 97 -25.40 4.29 11.92
N ARG A 98 -26.69 3.95 12.01
CA ARG A 98 -27.49 4.18 13.23
C ARG A 98 -26.98 3.33 14.37
N PHE A 99 -26.72 2.05 14.11
CA PHE A 99 -26.16 1.13 15.09
C PHE A 99 -24.77 1.56 15.56
N TRP A 100 -23.90 1.98 14.63
CA TRP A 100 -22.57 2.49 14.97
C TRP A 100 -22.63 3.73 15.87
N LYS A 101 -23.52 4.69 15.57
CA LYS A 101 -23.73 5.87 16.41
C LYS A 101 -24.20 5.50 17.82
N PHE A 102 -25.02 4.46 17.96
CA PHE A 102 -25.45 3.94 19.25
C PHE A 102 -24.28 3.37 20.05
N LEU A 103 -23.47 2.49 19.45
CA LEU A 103 -22.28 1.91 20.12
C LEU A 103 -21.31 2.99 20.62
N MET A 104 -21.05 4.01 19.80
CA MET A 104 -20.14 5.11 20.16
C MET A 104 -20.72 6.08 21.21
N GLN A 105 -22.00 5.97 21.56
CA GLN A 105 -22.63 6.78 22.60
C GLN A 105 -22.62 6.10 23.98
N GLU A 106 -22.40 4.77 24.03
CA GLU A 106 -22.33 4.00 25.27
C GLU A 106 -20.94 3.96 25.92
N GLU A 107 -19.90 4.53 25.29
CA GLU A 107 -18.55 4.67 25.86
C GLU A 107 -18.41 5.85 26.87
N LYS A 108 -19.48 6.21 27.59
CA LYS A 108 -19.47 7.25 28.64
C LYS A 108 -19.62 6.69 30.04
#